data_AF-A0A2G6CNR7-F1
#
_entry.id   AF-A0A2G6CNR7-F1
#
_cell.length_a   1.000
_cell.length_b   1.000
_cell.length_c   1.000
_cell.angle_alpha   90.00
_cell.angle_beta   90.00
_cell.angle_gamma   90.00
#
_symmetry.space_group_name_H-M   'P 1'
#
loop_
_entity.id
_entity.type
_entity.pdbx_description
1 polymer ?
#
loop_
_entity_poly.entity_id
_entity_poly.type
_entity_poly.pdbx_seq_one_letter_code
_entity_poly.pdbx_strand_id
1 'polypeptide(L)'
;MRFSLTHKLASYLMVLAAVGSLLLSPETSELTAILALIGVALSWFAEPPRYPQQRLTLPWNIGTLVFFIGSLLRVVLTDAPLISAGVHFLLVVLINKLFNRRSSKDYQQIYVVSFLMLVAATTLNTGLAYAACFIAYVVFTTWSLVLFHLRR
;
A
#
# COMPACT_ATOMS: atom_id res chain seq x y z
N MET A 1 21.54 -4.44 17.08
CA MET A 1 21.08 -4.19 15.68
C MET A 1 20.32 -2.85 15.63
N ARG A 2 20.22 -2.17 14.48
CA ARG A 2 19.49 -0.89 14.37
C ARG A 2 17.97 -1.13 14.33
N PHE A 3 17.30 -0.89 15.46
CA PHE A 3 15.85 -1.07 15.66
C PHE A 3 14.98 -0.44 14.56
N SER A 4 15.38 0.74 14.05
CA SER A 4 14.71 1.43 12.94
C SER A 4 14.65 0.61 11.66
N LEU A 5 15.70 -0.16 11.33
CA LEU A 5 15.73 -1.01 10.13
C LEU A 5 14.80 -2.22 10.29
N THR A 6 14.75 -2.83 11.47
CA THR A 6 13.84 -3.97 11.74
C THR A 6 12.38 -3.54 11.62
N HIS A 7 12.01 -2.39 12.20
CA HIS A 7 10.66 -1.82 12.04
C HIS A 7 10.38 -1.35 10.60
N LYS A 8 11.40 -0.85 9.86
CA LYS A 8 11.24 -0.54 8.44
C LYS A 8 10.88 -1.80 7.66
N LEU A 9 11.71 -2.82 7.76
CA LEU A 9 11.64 -4.08 7.02
C LEU A 9 10.35 -4.84 7.31
N ALA A 10 9.96 -4.99 8.58
CA ALA A 10 8.71 -5.66 8.97
C ALA A 10 7.48 -5.03 8.27
N SER A 11 7.38 -3.69 8.24
CA SER A 11 6.25 -3.04 7.57
C SER A 11 6.35 -3.07 6.04
N TYR A 12 7.55 -3.17 5.45
CA TYR A 12 7.68 -3.37 4.01
C TYR A 12 7.28 -4.79 3.59
N LEU A 13 7.62 -5.81 4.37
CA LEU A 13 7.13 -7.17 4.15
C LEU A 13 5.61 -7.26 4.31
N MET A 14 5.04 -6.55 5.29
CA MET A 14 3.59 -6.42 5.47
C MET A 14 2.92 -5.74 4.26
N VAL A 15 3.48 -4.64 3.75
CA VAL A 15 2.98 -3.97 2.53
C VAL A 15 3.11 -4.88 1.31
N LEU A 16 4.22 -5.59 1.15
CA LEU A 16 4.42 -6.56 0.05
C LEU A 16 3.43 -7.72 0.11
N ALA A 17 3.04 -8.17 1.31
CA ALA A 17 1.99 -9.20 1.47
C ALA A 17 0.61 -8.68 1.03
N ALA A 18 0.24 -7.44 1.39
CA ALA A 18 -1.01 -6.83 0.94
C ALA A 18 -1.02 -6.53 -0.56
N VAL A 19 0.06 -5.97 -1.11
CA VAL A 19 0.20 -5.72 -2.55
C VAL A 19 0.18 -7.04 -3.32
N GLY A 20 0.94 -8.05 -2.88
CA GLY A 20 0.94 -9.39 -3.46
C GLY A 20 -0.44 -10.06 -3.48
N SER A 21 -1.26 -9.83 -2.44
CA SER A 21 -2.65 -10.30 -2.41
C SER A 21 -3.54 -9.68 -3.49
N LEU A 22 -3.27 -8.44 -3.92
CA LEU A 22 -3.87 -7.87 -5.13
C LEU A 22 -3.25 -8.48 -6.39
N LEU A 23 -1.93 -8.63 -6.48
CA LEU A 23 -1.27 -9.10 -7.71
C LEU A 23 -1.65 -10.54 -8.10
N LEU A 24 -2.20 -11.32 -7.17
CA LEU A 24 -2.78 -12.65 -7.42
C LEU A 24 -4.21 -12.61 -7.99
N SER A 25 -4.90 -11.46 -7.93
CA SER A 25 -6.26 -11.31 -8.48
C SER A 25 -6.24 -11.36 -10.01
N PRO A 26 -7.07 -12.20 -10.65
CA PRO A 26 -7.19 -12.29 -12.11
C PRO A 26 -7.58 -10.98 -12.82
N GLU A 27 -8.16 -10.00 -12.10
CA GLU A 27 -8.50 -8.69 -12.66
C GLU A 27 -7.28 -7.75 -12.83
N THR A 28 -6.11 -8.13 -12.31
CA THR A 28 -4.94 -7.25 -12.23
C THR A 28 -4.13 -7.29 -13.53
N SER A 29 -3.96 -6.14 -14.18
CA SER A 29 -3.08 -6.03 -15.34
C SER A 29 -1.62 -6.19 -14.95
N GLU A 30 -0.84 -6.88 -15.79
CA GLU A 30 0.62 -6.98 -15.66
C GLU A 30 1.29 -5.60 -15.52
N LEU A 31 0.78 -4.59 -16.24
CA LEU A 31 1.26 -3.21 -16.13
C LEU A 31 1.04 -2.62 -14.74
N THR A 32 -0.14 -2.85 -14.14
CA THR A 32 -0.41 -2.41 -12.76
C THR A 32 0.41 -3.19 -11.73
N ALA A 33 0.70 -4.46 -11.98
CA ALA A 33 1.58 -5.27 -11.13
C ALA A 33 3.03 -4.77 -11.17
N ILE A 34 3.58 -4.52 -12.36
CA ILE A 34 4.92 -3.97 -12.55
C ILE A 34 5.04 -2.58 -11.90
N LEU A 35 4.06 -1.69 -12.14
CA LEU A 35 4.04 -0.35 -11.53
C LEU A 35 3.90 -0.40 -10.00
N ALA A 36 3.14 -1.36 -9.44
CA ALA A 36 3.05 -1.56 -8.00
C ALA A 36 4.40 -1.96 -7.38
N LEU A 37 5.07 -2.96 -7.98
CA LEU A 37 6.37 -3.45 -7.50
C LEU A 37 7.45 -2.37 -7.61
N ILE A 38 7.51 -1.64 -8.74
CA ILE A 38 8.42 -0.51 -8.92
C ILE A 38 8.12 0.60 -7.90
N GLY A 39 6.84 0.93 -7.68
CA GLY A 39 6.42 1.94 -6.70
C GLY A 39 6.88 1.61 -5.26
N VAL A 40 6.67 0.36 -4.82
CA VAL A 40 7.14 -0.11 -3.51
C VAL A 40 8.67 -0.14 -3.45
N ALA A 41 9.35 -0.66 -4.48
CA ALA A 41 10.82 -0.73 -4.52
C ALA A 41 11.49 0.66 -4.50
N LEU A 42 11.00 1.62 -5.30
CA LEU A 42 11.51 2.98 -5.30
C LEU A 42 11.26 3.70 -3.97
N SER A 43 10.10 3.47 -3.34
CA SER A 43 9.77 4.09 -2.05
C SER A 43 10.72 3.70 -0.92
N TRP A 44 11.40 2.54 -1.00
CA TRP A 44 12.43 2.14 -0.04
C TRP A 44 13.59 3.14 0.03
N PHE A 45 13.92 3.82 -1.08
CA PHE A 45 15.00 4.79 -1.18
C PHE A 45 14.57 6.22 -0.84
N ALA A 46 13.27 6.48 -0.66
CA ALA A 46 12.69 7.82 -0.48
C ALA A 46 12.79 8.38 0.96
N GLU A 47 13.72 7.86 1.78
CA GLU A 47 13.85 8.27 3.19
C GLU A 47 14.49 9.67 3.35
N PRO A 48 13.93 10.53 4.22
CA PRO A 48 14.60 11.74 4.68
C PRO A 48 15.97 11.39 5.32
N PRO A 49 17.02 12.22 5.14
CA PRO A 49 16.94 13.65 4.87
C PRO A 49 17.30 14.09 3.43
N ARG A 50 17.24 13.19 2.44
CA ARG A 50 17.83 13.47 1.11
C ARG A 50 17.09 14.47 0.21
N TYR A 51 15.84 14.84 0.52
CA TYR A 51 15.09 15.85 -0.25
C TYR A 51 14.30 16.80 0.67
N PRO A 52 14.15 18.10 0.30
CA PRO A 52 13.24 19.02 0.96
C PRO A 52 11.78 18.73 0.54
N GLN A 53 11.22 17.63 1.05
CA GLN A 53 9.89 17.06 0.73
C GLN A 53 8.68 17.99 0.93
N GLN A 54 8.86 19.23 1.39
CA GLN A 54 7.79 20.21 1.60
C GLN A 54 7.20 20.73 0.27
N ARG A 55 7.97 20.75 -0.82
CA ARG A 55 7.47 21.15 -2.16
C ARG A 55 6.75 20.02 -2.92
N LEU A 56 6.98 18.76 -2.57
CA LEU A 56 6.35 17.60 -3.24
C LEU A 56 4.99 17.20 -2.66
N THR A 57 4.54 17.76 -1.52
CA THR A 57 3.22 17.45 -0.95
C THR A 57 2.08 17.77 -1.92
N LEU A 58 2.14 18.93 -2.57
CA LEU A 58 1.08 19.42 -3.45
C LEU A 58 0.88 18.53 -4.69
N PRO A 59 1.90 18.19 -5.51
CA PRO A 59 1.71 17.28 -6.64
C PRO A 59 1.30 15.86 -6.23
N TRP A 60 1.79 15.33 -5.09
CA TRP A 60 1.32 14.02 -4.58
C TRP A 60 -0.17 14.05 -4.17
N ASN A 61 -0.60 15.10 -3.46
CA ASN A 61 -2.00 15.26 -3.06
C ASN A 61 -2.91 15.46 -4.28
N ILE A 62 -2.53 16.31 -5.24
CA ILE A 62 -3.28 16.50 -6.49
C ILE A 62 -3.34 15.19 -7.28
N GLY A 63 -2.24 14.45 -7.40
CA GLY A 63 -2.21 13.16 -8.09
C GLY A 63 -3.16 12.13 -7.48
N THR A 64 -3.22 12.04 -6.14
CA THR A 64 -4.21 11.16 -5.47
C THR A 64 -5.65 11.64 -5.61
N LEU A 65 -5.91 12.95 -5.61
CA LEU A 65 -7.25 13.51 -5.84
C LEU A 65 -7.72 13.27 -7.28
N VAL A 66 -6.85 13.47 -8.28
CA VAL A 66 -7.14 13.16 -9.69
C VAL A 66 -7.38 11.66 -9.89
N PHE A 67 -6.58 10.80 -9.26
CA PHE A 67 -6.79 9.34 -9.34
C PHE A 67 -8.07 8.90 -8.61
N PHE A 68 -8.46 9.55 -7.51
CA PHE A 68 -9.74 9.31 -6.84
C PHE A 68 -10.93 9.68 -7.75
N ILE A 69 -10.90 10.87 -8.34
CA ILE A 69 -11.95 11.34 -9.26
C ILE A 69 -12.00 10.43 -10.50
N GLY A 70 -10.86 10.06 -11.08
CA GLY A 70 -10.79 9.11 -12.19
C GLY A 70 -11.32 7.72 -11.84
N SER A 71 -11.10 7.24 -10.62
CA SER A 71 -11.65 5.96 -10.14
C SER A 71 -13.18 6.02 -9.99
N LEU A 72 -13.72 7.11 -9.44
CA LEU A 72 -15.17 7.34 -9.38
C LEU A 72 -15.79 7.43 -10.77
N LEU A 73 -15.19 8.20 -11.68
CA LEU A 73 -15.64 8.33 -13.06
C LEU A 73 -15.63 6.97 -13.79
N ARG A 74 -14.63 6.11 -13.55
CA ARG A 74 -14.59 4.76 -14.14
C ARG A 74 -15.73 3.86 -13.66
N VAL A 75 -16.15 3.99 -12.39
CA VAL A 75 -17.33 3.26 -11.88
C VAL A 75 -18.61 3.80 -12.52
N VAL A 76 -18.77 5.12 -12.60
CA VAL A 76 -20.00 5.77 -13.10
C VAL A 76 -20.16 5.73 -14.62
N LEU A 77 -19.06 5.72 -15.39
CA LEU A 77 -19.08 5.79 -16.86
C LEU A 77 -18.82 4.45 -17.57
N THR A 78 -18.57 3.37 -16.82
CA THR A 78 -18.22 2.05 -17.39
C THR A 78 -18.84 0.89 -16.58
N ASP A 79 -19.74 1.19 -15.64
CA ASP A 79 -20.35 0.25 -14.69
C ASP A 79 -19.33 -0.70 -14.02
N ALA A 80 -18.10 -0.21 -13.85
CA ALA A 80 -16.98 -1.02 -13.41
C ALA A 80 -17.16 -1.43 -11.93
N PRO A 81 -16.84 -2.68 -11.52
CA PRO A 81 -17.03 -3.13 -10.15
C PRO A 81 -16.36 -2.19 -9.14
N LEU A 82 -17.16 -1.62 -8.23
CA LEU A 82 -16.71 -0.64 -7.24
C LEU A 82 -15.52 -1.14 -6.41
N ILE A 83 -15.50 -2.44 -6.10
CA ILE A 83 -14.39 -3.10 -5.41
C ILE A 83 -13.11 -3.02 -6.26
N SER A 84 -13.17 -3.43 -7.53
CA SER A 84 -12.03 -3.45 -8.46
C SER A 84 -11.40 -2.06 -8.63
N ALA A 85 -12.23 -1.03 -8.84
CA ALA A 85 -11.78 0.36 -8.87
C ALA A 85 -11.20 0.80 -7.51
N GLY A 86 -11.84 0.38 -6.41
CA GLY A 86 -11.42 0.65 -5.04
C GLY A 86 -10.03 0.11 -4.69
N VAL A 87 -9.67 -1.12 -5.09
CA VAL A 87 -8.34 -1.68 -4.76
C VAL A 87 -7.23 -1.00 -5.56
N HIS A 88 -7.49 -0.61 -6.80
CA HIS A 88 -6.57 0.20 -7.60
C HIS A 88 -6.37 1.60 -7.00
N PHE A 89 -7.42 2.22 -6.45
CA PHE A 89 -7.29 3.47 -5.70
C PHE A 89 -6.50 3.28 -4.39
N LEU A 90 -6.78 2.24 -3.61
CA LEU A 90 -6.05 1.91 -2.37
C LEU A 90 -4.55 1.68 -2.64
N LEU A 91 -4.19 1.01 -3.74
CA LEU A 91 -2.81 0.83 -4.19
C LEU A 91 -2.09 2.17 -4.40
N VAL A 92 -2.72 3.12 -5.11
CA VAL A 92 -2.13 4.45 -5.37
C VAL A 92 -1.99 5.27 -4.08
N VAL A 93 -2.99 5.21 -3.19
CA VAL A 93 -2.91 5.84 -1.86
C VAL A 93 -1.79 5.23 -1.02
N LEU A 94 -1.64 3.90 -1.05
CA LEU A 94 -0.60 3.16 -0.32
C LEU A 94 0.80 3.59 -0.79
N ILE A 95 1.04 3.60 -2.10
CA ILE A 95 2.32 4.04 -2.70
C ILE A 95 2.64 5.49 -2.32
N ASN A 96 1.68 6.43 -2.49
CA ASN A 96 1.86 7.83 -2.08
C ASN A 96 2.25 7.94 -0.59
N LYS A 97 1.57 7.18 0.28
CA LYS A 97 1.88 7.16 1.71
C LYS A 97 3.28 6.60 2.01
N LEU A 98 3.75 5.57 1.32
CA LEU A 98 5.13 5.08 1.47
C LEU A 98 6.17 6.14 1.08
N PHE A 99 5.93 6.92 0.02
CA PHE A 99 6.78 8.07 -0.37
C PHE A 99 6.69 9.28 0.60
N ASN A 100 5.74 9.31 1.54
CA ASN A 100 5.45 10.47 2.40
C ASN A 100 5.35 10.18 3.92
N ARG A 101 5.74 8.99 4.42
CA ARG A 101 5.70 8.61 5.85
C ARG A 101 6.69 9.46 6.69
N ARG A 102 6.23 10.62 7.18
CA ARG A 102 7.01 11.61 7.96
C ARG A 102 6.85 11.39 9.47
N SER A 103 5.65 11.03 9.89
CA SER A 103 5.23 10.89 11.28
C SER A 103 4.88 9.44 11.62
N SER A 104 4.86 9.11 12.92
CA SER A 104 4.32 7.84 13.41
C SER A 104 2.86 7.62 12.97
N LYS A 105 2.07 8.69 12.83
CA LYS A 105 0.69 8.65 12.32
C LYS A 105 0.59 8.18 10.85
N ASP A 106 1.56 8.53 9.99
CA ASP A 106 1.51 8.15 8.57
C ASP A 106 1.69 6.63 8.39
N TYR A 107 2.54 6.01 9.22
CA TYR A 107 2.74 4.57 9.18
C TYR A 107 1.54 3.79 9.77
N GLN A 108 0.79 4.36 10.72
CA GLN A 108 -0.53 3.83 11.11
C GLN A 108 -1.53 3.88 9.93
N GLN A 109 -1.52 4.96 9.13
CA GLN A 109 -2.35 5.05 7.93
C GLN A 109 -1.95 4.01 6.88
N ILE A 110 -0.65 3.72 6.72
CA ILE A 110 -0.17 2.62 5.86
C ILE A 110 -0.72 1.27 6.34
N TYR A 111 -0.74 1.01 7.65
CA TYR A 111 -1.31 -0.23 8.20
C TYR A 111 -2.82 -0.34 7.94
N VAL A 112 -3.58 0.76 8.06
CA VAL A 112 -5.02 0.78 7.74
C VAL A 112 -5.27 0.58 6.25
N VAL A 113 -4.56 1.30 5.37
CA VAL A 113 -4.76 1.20 3.91
C VAL A 113 -4.39 -0.19 3.38
N SER A 114 -3.28 -0.77 3.84
CA SER A 114 -2.88 -2.12 3.43
C SER A 114 -3.77 -3.22 4.03
N PHE A 115 -4.35 -3.02 5.22
CA PHE A 115 -5.38 -3.90 5.75
C PHE A 115 -6.67 -3.85 4.92
N LEU A 116 -7.16 -2.65 4.57
CA LEU A 116 -8.32 -2.47 3.68
C LEU A 116 -8.07 -3.09 2.30
N MET A 117 -6.85 -2.97 1.78
CA MET A 117 -6.43 -3.58 0.52
C MET A 117 -6.46 -5.12 0.57
N LEU A 118 -5.99 -5.72 1.67
CA LEU A 118 -6.08 -7.17 1.90
C LEU A 118 -7.53 -7.64 2.04
N VAL A 119 -8.37 -6.90 2.80
CA VAL A 119 -9.80 -7.21 2.95
C VAL A 119 -10.50 -7.16 1.58
N ALA A 120 -10.24 -6.15 0.75
CA ALA A 120 -10.79 -6.11 -0.60
C ALA A 120 -10.28 -7.28 -1.46
N ALA A 121 -9.00 -7.64 -1.35
CA ALA A 121 -8.42 -8.77 -2.05
C ALA A 121 -9.07 -10.14 -1.70
N THR A 122 -9.68 -10.31 -0.51
CA THR A 122 -10.47 -11.52 -0.20
C THR A 122 -11.63 -11.74 -1.18
N THR A 123 -12.24 -10.67 -1.67
CA THR A 123 -13.41 -10.73 -2.56
C THR A 123 -13.04 -10.96 -4.02
N LEU A 124 -11.77 -10.75 -4.38
CA LEU A 124 -11.23 -10.94 -5.72
C LEU A 124 -10.39 -12.23 -5.87
N ASN A 125 -10.05 -12.90 -4.77
CA ASN A 125 -9.19 -14.09 -4.75
C ASN A 125 -9.84 -15.26 -3.99
N THR A 126 -9.98 -16.40 -4.67
CA THR A 126 -10.37 -17.68 -4.05
C THR A 126 -9.21 -18.69 -3.98
N GLY A 127 -8.04 -18.37 -4.56
CA GLY A 127 -6.90 -19.28 -4.68
C GLY A 127 -6.04 -19.39 -3.42
N LEU A 128 -5.43 -20.57 -3.21
CA LEU A 128 -4.60 -20.87 -2.03
C LEU A 128 -3.41 -19.92 -1.82
N ALA A 129 -2.88 -19.33 -2.90
CA ALA A 129 -1.81 -18.33 -2.83
C ALA A 129 -2.22 -17.07 -2.04
N TYR A 130 -3.50 -16.67 -2.10
CA TYR A 130 -4.02 -15.56 -1.30
C TYR A 130 -3.93 -15.86 0.21
N ALA A 131 -4.21 -17.11 0.62
CA ALA A 131 -4.10 -17.50 2.03
C ALA A 131 -2.66 -17.39 2.56
N ALA A 132 -1.65 -17.69 1.73
CA ALA A 132 -0.25 -17.48 2.09
C ALA A 132 0.08 -15.98 2.27
N CYS A 133 -0.40 -15.12 1.37
CA CYS A 133 -0.27 -13.66 1.52
C CYS A 133 -0.99 -13.14 2.78
N PHE A 134 -2.19 -13.64 3.08
CA PHE A 134 -2.94 -13.28 4.28
C PHE A 134 -2.20 -13.65 5.58
N ILE A 135 -1.70 -14.90 5.68
CA ILE A 135 -0.93 -15.35 6.85
C ILE A 135 0.36 -14.53 7.01
N ALA A 136 1.09 -14.30 5.92
CA ALA A 136 2.29 -13.45 5.93
C ALA A 136 1.97 -12.02 6.39
N TYR A 137 0.88 -11.43 5.88
CA TYR A 137 0.42 -10.11 6.30
C TYR A 137 0.17 -10.06 7.81
N VAL A 138 -0.63 -10.98 8.36
CA VAL A 138 -0.98 -11.00 9.79
C VAL A 138 0.28 -11.07 10.67
N VAL A 139 1.24 -11.94 10.35
CA VAL A 139 2.52 -12.04 11.08
C VAL A 139 3.29 -10.72 11.03
N PHE A 140 3.47 -10.12 9.85
CA PHE A 140 4.24 -8.89 9.69
C PHE A 140 3.52 -7.64 10.24
N THR A 141 2.19 -7.62 10.28
CA THR A 141 1.40 -6.59 10.97
C THR A 141 1.61 -6.69 12.48
N THR A 142 1.49 -7.89 13.07
CA THR A 142 1.72 -8.10 14.51
C THR A 142 3.13 -7.65 14.91
N TRP A 143 4.16 -8.05 14.16
CA TRP A 143 5.53 -7.61 14.42
C TRP A 143 5.71 -6.09 14.22
N SER A 144 5.11 -5.51 13.18
CA SER A 144 5.14 -4.05 12.95
C SER A 144 4.50 -3.26 14.08
N LEU A 145 3.37 -3.73 14.62
CA LEU A 145 2.66 -3.10 15.74
C LEU A 145 3.40 -3.25 17.08
N VAL A 146 4.00 -4.41 17.36
CA VAL A 146 4.84 -4.59 18.56
C VAL A 146 6.07 -3.67 18.49
N LEU A 147 6.77 -3.64 17.35
CA LEU A 147 7.91 -2.74 17.13
C LEU A 147 7.51 -1.25 17.09
N PHE A 148 6.25 -0.92 16.79
CA PHE A 148 5.74 0.45 16.87
C PHE A 148 5.58 0.91 18.33
N HIS A 149 5.05 0.04 19.20
CA HIS A 149 4.89 0.34 20.63
C HIS A 149 6.24 0.38 21.36
N LEU A 150 7.15 -0.54 21.06
CA LEU A 150 8.52 -0.57 21.61
C LEU A 150 9.41 0.61 21.15
N ARG A 151 8.90 1.51 20.30
CA ARG A 151 9.61 2.72 19.83
C ARG A 151 9.21 3.98 20.61
N ARG A 152 8.22 3.90 21.49
CA ARG A 152 7.48 5.06 22.04
C ARG A 152 7.77 5.28 23.52
#